data_AF-A0A6N8Y6U6-F1
#
_entry.id   AF-A0A6N8Y6U6-F1
#
_cell.length_a   1.000
_cell.length_b   1.000
_cell.length_c   1.000
_cell.angle_alpha   90.00
_cell.angle_beta   90.00
_cell.angle_gamma   90.00
#
_symmetry.space_group_name_H-M   'P 1'
#
loop_
_entity.id
_entity.type
_entity.pdbx_description
1 polymer ?
#
loop_
_entity_poly.entity_id
_entity_poly.type
_entity_poly.pdbx_seq_one_letter_code
_entity_poly.pdbx_strand_id
1 'polypeptide(L)'
;MPKIKYTTKELKRPDKFREFLAESLEGLSEHFNKILIGIGVIAVGLLAVCFVSSQQEEKDLLANEQFRKAVQSYNSGEMETSLSQLQTLHEEHSGTEVSILALYQMGMINYQLGNFEEAIKHLDLFLDDDPEDGIFRDGANLVIGLSAFELEKWDKSIEYFSEVNRSESPYYVQARRQLSLVYEKIGEPEKAEKIRSETPNEAGL
;
A
#
# COMPACT_ATOMS: atom_id res chain seq x y z
N MET A 1 -76.27 -9.21 -12.65
CA MET A 1 -74.82 -8.95 -12.46
C MET A 1 -74.28 -8.25 -13.70
N PRO A 2 -73.85 -6.99 -13.64
CA PRO A 2 -73.31 -6.29 -14.81
C PRO A 2 -71.82 -6.63 -14.99
N LYS A 3 -71.46 -7.11 -16.19
CA LYS A 3 -70.05 -7.32 -16.59
C LYS A 3 -69.42 -5.95 -16.87
N ILE A 4 -68.39 -5.61 -16.11
CA ILE A 4 -67.59 -4.40 -16.35
C ILE A 4 -66.92 -4.56 -17.72
N LYS A 5 -67.41 -3.83 -18.72
CA LYS A 5 -66.74 -3.67 -20.01
C LYS A 5 -65.56 -2.72 -19.78
N TYR A 6 -64.36 -3.27 -19.69
CA TYR A 6 -63.15 -2.45 -19.79
C TYR A 6 -63.17 -1.76 -21.15
N THR A 7 -63.35 -0.45 -21.13
CA THR A 7 -63.34 0.38 -22.33
C THR A 7 -61.89 0.66 -22.63
N THR A 8 -61.43 0.22 -23.81
CA THR A 8 -60.10 0.41 -24.41
C THR A 8 -59.79 1.89 -24.71
N LYS A 9 -59.98 2.78 -23.73
CA LYS A 9 -59.76 4.23 -23.87
C LYS A 9 -58.66 4.78 -22.98
N GLU A 10 -58.07 3.97 -22.10
CA GLU A 10 -56.95 4.37 -21.22
C GLU A 10 -55.59 3.78 -21.61
N LEU A 11 -55.51 3.00 -22.70
CA LEU A 11 -54.23 2.55 -23.28
C LEU A 11 -53.72 3.50 -24.37
N LYS A 12 -53.86 4.82 -24.17
CA LYS A 12 -53.20 5.84 -25.01
C LYS A 12 -51.84 6.23 -24.42
N ARG A 13 -50.90 5.28 -24.43
CA ARG A 13 -49.47 5.60 -24.59
C ARG A 13 -48.87 4.64 -25.60
N PRO A 14 -48.95 4.96 -26.91
CA PRO A 14 -47.88 4.48 -27.77
C PRO A 14 -47.39 5.45 -28.84
N ASP A 15 -47.97 6.64 -29.08
CA ASP A 15 -47.55 7.43 -30.26
C ASP A 15 -46.19 8.12 -30.08
N LYS A 16 -46.00 8.92 -29.02
CA LYS A 16 -44.68 9.55 -28.75
C LYS A 16 -43.55 8.54 -28.52
N PHE A 17 -43.87 7.40 -27.91
CA PHE A 17 -42.88 6.33 -27.70
C PHE A 17 -42.55 5.64 -29.02
N ARG A 18 -43.53 5.42 -29.91
CA ARG A 18 -43.29 4.86 -31.25
C ARG A 18 -42.56 5.82 -32.17
N GLU A 19 -42.86 7.11 -32.12
CA GLU A 19 -42.13 8.16 -32.84
C GLU A 19 -40.69 8.23 -32.35
N PHE A 20 -40.49 8.28 -31.04
CA PHE A 20 -39.16 8.20 -30.43
C PHE A 20 -38.42 6.92 -30.84
N LEU A 21 -39.09 5.76 -30.83
CA LEU A 21 -38.51 4.51 -31.30
C LEU A 21 -38.19 4.56 -32.80
N ALA A 22 -39.07 5.13 -33.63
CA ALA A 22 -38.86 5.23 -35.07
C ALA A 22 -37.67 6.15 -35.39
N GLU A 23 -37.61 7.34 -34.77
CA GLU A 23 -36.51 8.30 -34.90
C GLU A 23 -35.19 7.72 -34.35
N SER A 24 -35.25 7.04 -33.21
CA SER A 24 -34.09 6.35 -32.64
C SER A 24 -33.62 5.18 -33.51
N LEU A 25 -34.54 4.42 -34.11
CA LEU A 25 -34.21 3.29 -34.98
C LEU A 25 -33.68 3.74 -36.35
N GLU A 26 -34.20 4.85 -36.88
CA GLU A 26 -33.73 5.47 -38.11
C GLU A 26 -32.29 5.98 -37.96
N GLY A 27 -32.02 6.77 -36.91
CA GLY A 27 -30.66 7.23 -36.59
C GLY A 27 -29.70 6.10 -36.21
N LEU A 28 -30.20 5.05 -35.56
CA LEU A 28 -29.42 3.83 -35.28
C LEU A 28 -29.03 3.11 -36.58
N SER A 29 -29.94 3.02 -37.56
CA SER A 29 -29.70 2.35 -38.84
C SER A 29 -28.67 3.07 -39.71
N GLU A 30 -28.68 4.40 -39.73
CA GLU A 30 -27.72 5.21 -40.50
C GLU A 30 -26.28 5.10 -39.97
N HIS A 31 -26.11 4.80 -38.68
CA HIS A 31 -24.80 4.74 -38.02
C HIS A 31 -24.51 3.40 -37.36
N PHE A 32 -25.29 2.35 -37.65
CA PHE A 32 -25.21 1.06 -36.98
C PHE A 32 -23.80 0.46 -37.00
N ASN A 33 -23.13 0.52 -38.15
CA ASN A 33 -21.75 0.04 -38.30
C ASN A 33 -20.76 0.79 -37.38
N LYS A 34 -20.91 2.11 -37.21
CA LYS A 34 -20.03 2.90 -36.32
C LYS A 34 -20.30 2.58 -34.85
N ILE A 35 -21.57 2.39 -34.49
CA ILE A 35 -21.98 2.01 -33.12
C ILE A 35 -21.48 0.61 -32.79
N LEU A 36 -21.59 -0.35 -33.71
CA LEU A 36 -21.04 -1.69 -33.56
C LEU A 36 -19.52 -1.68 -33.40
N ILE A 37 -18.80 -0.87 -34.19
CA ILE A 37 -17.36 -0.69 -34.03
C ILE A 37 -17.05 -0.14 -32.63
N GLY A 38 -17.78 0.88 -32.18
CA GLY A 38 -17.63 1.46 -30.84
C GLY A 38 -17.84 0.43 -29.72
N ILE A 39 -18.92 -0.35 -29.80
CA ILE A 39 -19.21 -1.43 -28.84
C ILE A 39 -18.12 -2.50 -28.86
N GLY A 40 -17.66 -2.89 -30.05
CA GLY A 40 -16.57 -3.86 -30.20
C GLY A 40 -15.27 -3.40 -29.55
N VAL A 41 -14.89 -2.12 -29.73
CA VAL A 41 -13.70 -1.53 -29.09
C VAL A 41 -13.84 -1.54 -27.57
N ILE A 42 -15.00 -1.17 -27.03
CA ILE A 42 -15.25 -1.19 -25.58
C ILE A 42 -15.18 -2.62 -25.04
N ALA A 43 -15.80 -3.59 -25.73
CA ALA A 43 -15.80 -4.98 -25.31
C ALA A 43 -14.38 -5.57 -25.29
N VAL A 44 -13.55 -5.27 -26.30
CA VAL A 44 -12.14 -5.68 -26.33
C VAL A 44 -11.36 -5.02 -25.19
N GLY A 45 -11.59 -3.74 -24.92
CA GLY A 45 -10.98 -3.04 -23.79
C GLY A 45 -11.32 -3.68 -22.44
N LEU A 46 -12.60 -4.01 -22.21
CA LEU A 46 -13.05 -4.69 -21.00
C LEU A 46 -12.44 -6.09 -20.86
N LEU A 47 -12.37 -6.86 -21.95
CA LEU A 47 -11.73 -8.18 -21.94
C LEU A 47 -10.23 -8.08 -21.63
N ALA A 48 -9.54 -7.09 -22.17
CA ALA A 48 -8.13 -6.84 -21.86
C ALA A 48 -7.93 -6.49 -20.38
N VAL A 49 -8.80 -5.63 -19.82
CA VAL A 49 -8.76 -5.30 -18.39
C VAL A 49 -9.04 -6.54 -17.53
N CYS A 50 -10.07 -7.34 -17.85
CA CYS A 50 -10.36 -8.58 -17.13
C CYS A 50 -9.22 -9.60 -17.20
N PHE A 51 -8.56 -9.70 -18.35
CA PHE A 51 -7.41 -10.58 -18.52
C PHE A 51 -6.22 -10.12 -17.65
N VAL A 52 -5.91 -8.82 -17.66
CA VAL A 52 -4.86 -8.25 -16.80
C VAL A 52 -5.19 -8.41 -15.32
N SER A 53 -6.44 -8.13 -14.90
CA SER A 53 -6.84 -8.30 -13.51
C SER A 53 -6.78 -9.75 -13.06
N SER A 54 -7.15 -10.70 -13.93
CA SER A 54 -7.05 -12.14 -13.63
C SER A 54 -5.59 -12.59 -13.46
N GLN A 55 -4.68 -12.09 -14.28
CA GLN A 55 -3.25 -12.41 -14.16
C GLN A 55 -2.64 -11.80 -12.89
N GLN A 56 -3.05 -10.58 -12.54
CA GLN A 56 -2.58 -9.91 -11.33
C GLN A 56 -3.04 -10.65 -10.07
N GLU A 57 -4.29 -11.12 -10.04
CA GLU A 57 -4.84 -11.90 -8.91
C GLU A 57 -4.04 -13.20 -8.66
N GLU A 58 -3.66 -13.91 -9.72
CA GLU A 58 -2.82 -15.11 -9.60
C GLU A 58 -1.42 -14.78 -9.04
N LYS A 59 -0.80 -13.71 -9.54
CA LYS A 59 0.50 -13.24 -9.06
C LYS A 59 0.44 -12.83 -7.58
N ASP A 60 -0.59 -12.09 -7.19
CA ASP A 60 -0.82 -11.67 -5.81
C ASP A 60 -1.04 -12.89 -4.89
N LEU A 61 -1.78 -13.91 -5.34
CA LEU A 61 -1.99 -15.14 -4.58
C LEU A 61 -0.67 -15.88 -4.32
N LEU A 62 0.15 -16.07 -5.35
CA LEU A 62 1.44 -16.75 -5.23
C LEU A 62 2.41 -15.97 -4.34
N ALA A 63 2.47 -14.65 -4.50
CA ALA A 63 3.28 -13.77 -3.67
C ALA A 63 2.87 -13.87 -2.20
N ASN A 64 1.55 -13.86 -1.91
CA ASN A 64 1.03 -14.01 -0.55
C ASN A 64 1.35 -15.40 0.04
N GLU A 65 1.31 -16.47 -0.76
CA GLU A 65 1.71 -17.80 -0.29
C GLU A 65 3.19 -17.84 0.11
N GLN A 66 4.08 -17.28 -0.72
CA GLN A 66 5.50 -17.19 -0.42
C GLN A 66 5.75 -16.35 0.84
N PHE A 67 5.04 -15.23 1.00
CA PHE A 67 5.18 -14.36 2.17
C PHE A 67 4.79 -15.10 3.45
N ARG A 68 3.72 -15.89 3.41
CA ARG A 68 3.30 -16.70 4.56
C ARG A 68 4.34 -17.73 4.95
N LYS A 69 5.04 -18.34 3.98
CA LYS A 69 6.17 -19.25 4.25
C LYS A 69 7.33 -18.51 4.93
N ALA A 70 7.69 -17.33 4.42
CA ALA A 70 8.69 -16.47 5.03
C ALA A 70 8.38 -16.11 6.48
N VAL A 71 7.13 -15.69 6.75
CA VAL A 71 6.66 -15.39 8.11
C VAL A 71 6.69 -16.63 9.01
N GLN A 72 6.38 -17.81 8.47
CA GLN A 72 6.48 -19.07 9.23
C GLN A 72 7.93 -19.36 9.64
N SER A 73 8.89 -19.27 8.72
CA SER A 73 10.31 -19.45 9.04
C SER A 73 10.81 -18.44 10.07
N TYR A 74 10.40 -17.16 9.96
CA TYR A 74 10.70 -16.14 10.97
C TYR A 74 10.16 -16.51 12.34
N ASN A 75 8.89 -16.91 12.43
CA ASN A 75 8.25 -17.33 13.69
C ASN A 75 8.88 -18.59 14.30
N SER A 76 9.53 -19.42 13.49
CA SER A 76 10.32 -20.58 13.94
C SER A 76 11.76 -20.21 14.36
N GLY A 77 12.14 -18.93 14.26
CA GLY A 77 13.48 -18.45 14.59
C GLY A 77 14.51 -18.62 13.46
N GLU A 78 14.09 -19.09 12.29
CA GLU A 78 14.94 -19.29 11.11
C GLU A 78 15.05 -17.99 10.31
N MET A 79 15.71 -16.98 10.88
CA MET A 79 15.79 -15.62 10.33
C MET A 79 16.44 -15.58 8.94
N GLU A 80 17.53 -16.33 8.74
CA GLU A 80 18.24 -16.38 7.45
C GLU A 80 17.40 -17.08 6.37
N THR A 81 16.69 -18.15 6.74
CA THR A 81 15.74 -18.83 5.84
C THR A 81 14.62 -17.88 5.44
N SER A 82 14.05 -17.16 6.41
CA SER A 82 13.01 -16.17 6.16
C SER A 82 13.51 -15.07 5.23
N LEU A 83 14.71 -14.54 5.47
CA LEU A 83 15.31 -13.51 4.64
C LEU A 83 15.50 -13.98 3.18
N SER A 84 15.98 -15.22 2.98
CA SER A 84 16.10 -15.81 1.65
C SER A 84 14.75 -15.98 0.95
N GLN A 85 13.71 -16.39 1.68
CA GLN A 85 12.37 -16.55 1.12
C GLN A 85 11.74 -15.20 0.73
N LEU A 86 11.93 -14.15 1.55
CA LEU A 86 11.49 -12.80 1.23
C LEU A 86 12.22 -12.22 0.03
N GLN A 87 13.52 -12.48 -0.11
CA GLN A 87 14.30 -12.06 -1.27
C GLN A 87 13.75 -12.70 -2.56
N THR A 88 13.55 -14.02 -2.57
CA THR A 88 12.96 -14.73 -3.72
C THR A 88 11.58 -14.17 -4.06
N LEU A 89 10.75 -13.91 -3.05
CA LEU A 89 9.43 -13.30 -3.24
C LEU A 89 9.54 -11.94 -3.91
N HIS A 90 10.45 -11.09 -3.45
CA HIS A 90 10.62 -9.76 -4.01
C HIS A 90 11.10 -9.82 -5.48
N GLU A 91 12.02 -10.74 -5.78
CA GLU A 91 12.55 -10.95 -7.13
C GLU A 91 11.48 -11.50 -8.10
N GLU A 92 10.72 -12.51 -7.69
CA GLU A 92 9.72 -13.18 -8.55
C GLU A 92 8.41 -12.38 -8.67
N HIS A 93 8.01 -11.68 -7.61
CA HIS A 93 6.70 -11.03 -7.50
C HIS A 93 6.79 -9.53 -7.27
N SER A 94 7.85 -8.88 -7.78
CA SER A 94 8.01 -7.43 -7.76
C SER A 94 6.75 -6.69 -8.26
N GLY A 95 6.39 -5.58 -7.59
CA GLY A 95 5.20 -4.79 -7.90
C GLY A 95 3.88 -5.34 -7.34
N THR A 96 3.90 -6.39 -6.52
CA THR A 96 2.77 -6.76 -5.66
C THR A 96 2.87 -6.04 -4.31
N GLU A 97 1.74 -5.73 -3.66
CA GLU A 97 1.73 -5.08 -2.33
C GLU A 97 2.58 -5.86 -1.30
N VAL A 98 2.48 -7.19 -1.33
CA VAL A 98 3.21 -8.05 -0.41
C VAL A 98 4.72 -8.09 -0.69
N SER A 99 5.14 -7.83 -1.93
CA SER A 99 6.55 -7.68 -2.30
C SER A 99 7.17 -6.41 -1.72
N ILE A 100 6.38 -5.34 -1.58
CA ILE A 100 6.80 -4.13 -0.87
C ILE A 100 6.88 -4.40 0.63
N LEU A 101 5.88 -5.09 1.22
CA LEU A 101 5.95 -5.53 2.62
C LEU A 101 7.13 -6.48 2.90
N ALA A 102 7.56 -7.26 1.92
CA ALA A 102 8.74 -8.10 2.05
C ALA A 102 10.00 -7.27 2.27
N LEU A 103 10.17 -6.12 1.59
CA LEU A 103 11.28 -5.19 1.84
C LEU A 103 11.30 -4.70 3.29
N TYR A 104 10.13 -4.33 3.83
CA TYR A 104 10.01 -3.96 5.24
C TYR A 104 10.52 -5.09 6.15
N GLN A 105 10.00 -6.31 5.97
CA GLN A 105 10.39 -7.46 6.79
C GLN A 105 11.88 -7.81 6.65
N MET A 106 12.44 -7.75 5.44
CA MET A 106 13.87 -7.95 5.21
C MET A 106 14.70 -6.92 5.97
N GLY A 107 14.27 -5.66 5.99
CA GLY A 107 14.85 -4.58 6.78
C GLY A 107 14.86 -4.89 8.28
N MET A 108 13.70 -5.28 8.82
CA MET A 108 13.54 -5.64 10.23
C MET A 108 14.43 -6.82 10.63
N ILE A 109 14.47 -7.86 9.80
CA ILE A 109 15.29 -9.06 10.06
C ILE A 109 16.78 -8.71 10.00
N ASN A 110 17.22 -7.95 9.00
CA ASN A 110 18.62 -7.52 8.91
C ASN A 110 19.04 -6.69 10.13
N TYR A 111 18.18 -5.81 10.63
CA TYR A 111 18.45 -5.08 11.86
C TYR A 111 18.64 -6.02 13.07
N GLN A 112 17.76 -7.02 13.22
CA GLN A 112 17.87 -8.01 14.30
C GLN A 112 19.14 -8.86 14.21
N LEU A 113 19.60 -9.14 13.00
CA LEU A 113 20.85 -9.87 12.74
C LEU A 113 22.11 -8.98 12.89
N GLY A 114 21.95 -7.66 13.10
CA GLY A 114 23.05 -6.70 13.16
C GLY A 114 23.62 -6.30 11.80
N ASN A 115 22.93 -6.65 10.71
CA ASN A 115 23.29 -6.27 9.34
C ASN A 115 22.76 -4.86 9.04
N PHE A 116 23.27 -3.85 9.74
CA PHE A 116 22.69 -2.51 9.75
C PHE A 116 22.67 -1.83 8.38
N GLU A 117 23.71 -1.97 7.54
CA GLU A 117 23.70 -1.43 6.18
C GLU A 117 22.60 -2.03 5.32
N GLU A 118 22.41 -3.35 5.43
CA GLU A 118 21.41 -4.06 4.63
C GLU A 118 19.99 -3.78 5.15
N ALA A 119 19.84 -3.55 6.46
CA ALA A 119 18.59 -3.09 7.04
C ALA A 119 18.19 -1.73 6.45
N ILE A 120 19.12 -0.77 6.46
CA ILE A 120 18.93 0.56 5.87
C ILE A 120 18.55 0.45 4.40
N LYS A 121 19.28 -0.34 3.61
CA LYS A 121 19.05 -0.49 2.17
C LYS A 121 17.64 -1.00 1.86
N HIS A 122 17.17 -2.05 2.54
CA HIS A 122 15.83 -2.59 2.29
C HIS A 122 14.72 -1.65 2.75
N LEU A 123 14.90 -0.97 3.89
CA LEU A 123 13.91 -0.04 4.39
C LEU A 123 13.85 1.26 3.57
N ASP A 124 14.97 1.73 3.03
CA ASP A 124 14.99 2.85 2.08
C ASP A 124 14.18 2.47 0.82
N LEU A 125 14.38 1.28 0.26
CA LEU A 125 13.57 0.79 -0.88
C LEU A 125 12.08 0.65 -0.54
N PHE A 126 11.75 0.26 0.70
CA PHE A 126 10.36 0.22 1.17
C PHE A 126 9.75 1.61 1.24
N LEU A 127 10.49 2.61 1.72
CA LEU A 127 10.03 3.99 1.82
C LEU A 127 9.91 4.69 0.47
N ASP A 128 10.74 4.33 -0.51
CA ASP A 128 10.67 4.83 -1.89
C ASP A 128 9.33 4.50 -2.58
N ASP A 129 8.65 3.43 -2.15
CA ASP A 129 7.32 3.05 -2.64
C ASP A 129 6.17 3.82 -1.95
N ASP A 130 6.50 4.76 -1.06
CA ASP A 130 5.58 5.67 -0.37
C ASP A 130 4.42 4.93 0.35
N PRO A 131 4.73 4.09 1.36
CA PRO A 131 3.72 3.25 2.00
C PRO A 131 2.58 4.09 2.60
N GLU A 132 1.34 3.78 2.24
CA GLU A 132 0.16 4.52 2.72
C GLU A 132 -0.01 4.44 4.24
N ASP A 133 0.38 3.31 4.84
CA ASP A 133 0.27 3.10 6.27
C ASP A 133 1.43 3.81 7.01
N GLY A 134 1.08 4.92 7.66
CA GLY A 134 2.00 5.71 8.44
C GLY A 134 2.67 4.94 9.59
N ILE A 135 2.07 3.86 10.12
CA ILE A 135 2.71 3.03 11.15
C ILE A 135 3.93 2.30 10.57
N PHE A 136 3.80 1.69 9.38
CA PHE A 136 4.95 1.04 8.74
C PHE A 136 6.01 2.04 8.32
N ARG A 137 5.61 3.23 7.84
CA ARG A 137 6.53 4.33 7.54
C ARG A 137 7.33 4.73 8.77
N ASP A 138 6.65 4.99 9.89
CA ASP A 138 7.29 5.38 11.15
C ASP A 138 8.20 4.25 11.70
N GLY A 139 7.77 3.00 11.57
CA GLY A 139 8.56 1.83 11.96
C GLY A 139 9.84 1.69 11.13
N ALA A 140 9.75 1.88 9.82
CA ALA A 140 10.91 1.86 8.92
C ALA A 140 11.88 3.00 9.26
N ASN A 141 11.38 4.23 9.41
CA ASN A 141 12.17 5.38 9.83
C ASN A 141 12.88 5.16 11.17
N LEU A 142 12.17 4.62 12.16
CA LEU A 142 12.76 4.27 13.45
C LEU A 142 13.93 3.28 13.27
N VAL A 143 13.75 2.21 12.51
CA VAL A 143 14.75 1.15 12.36
C VAL A 143 15.94 1.60 11.51
N ILE A 144 15.72 2.44 10.49
CA ILE A 144 16.82 3.10 9.76
C ILE A 144 17.61 4.01 10.71
N GLY A 145 16.93 4.82 11.52
CA GLY A 145 17.56 5.70 12.50
C GLY A 145 18.39 4.94 13.54
N LEU A 146 17.88 3.80 14.02
CA LEU A 146 18.59 2.88 14.92
C LEU A 146 19.80 2.24 14.23
N SER A 147 19.63 1.75 13.02
CA SER A 147 20.72 1.16 12.24
C SER A 147 21.82 2.19 11.95
N ALA A 148 21.45 3.42 11.63
CA ALA A 148 22.39 4.52 11.43
C ALA A 148 23.10 4.91 12.73
N PHE A 149 22.42 4.84 13.88
CA PHE A 149 23.00 5.05 15.20
C PHE A 149 24.09 4.02 15.52
N GLU A 150 23.81 2.73 15.29
CA GLU A 150 24.76 1.63 15.50
C GLU A 150 25.99 1.74 14.59
N LEU A 151 25.81 2.33 13.40
CA LEU A 151 26.88 2.63 12.46
C LEU A 151 27.58 3.97 12.71
N GLU A 152 27.23 4.68 13.80
CA GLU A 152 27.74 6.02 14.14
C GLU A 152 27.52 7.08 13.04
N LYS A 153 26.53 6.86 12.17
CA LYS A 153 26.11 7.80 11.11
C LYS A 153 25.11 8.80 11.70
N TRP A 154 25.61 9.70 12.56
CA TRP A 154 24.77 10.60 13.36
C TRP A 154 23.81 11.46 12.54
N ASP A 155 24.25 12.00 11.40
CA ASP A 155 23.40 12.84 10.55
C ASP A 155 22.20 12.04 10.00
N LYS A 156 22.44 10.83 9.49
CA LYS A 156 21.37 9.93 9.00
C LYS A 156 20.48 9.48 10.17
N SER A 157 21.05 9.22 11.34
CA SER A 157 20.26 8.88 12.53
C SER A 157 19.31 10.01 12.94
N ILE A 158 19.78 11.26 12.93
CA ILE A 158 18.98 12.45 13.20
C ILE A 158 17.85 12.61 12.19
N GLU A 159 18.17 12.50 10.90
CA GLU A 159 17.21 12.63 9.80
C GLU A 159 16.03 11.67 10.00
N TYR A 160 16.30 10.37 10.10
CA TYR A 160 15.24 9.35 10.13
C TYR A 160 14.48 9.31 11.46
N PHE A 161 15.11 9.61 12.61
CA PHE A 161 14.34 9.77 13.84
C PHE A 161 13.44 11.01 13.81
N SER A 162 13.82 12.07 13.09
CA SER A 162 13.01 13.28 12.97
C SER A 162 11.80 13.08 12.06
N GLU A 163 11.86 12.15 11.11
CA GLU A 163 10.72 11.77 10.26
C GLU A 163 9.60 11.08 11.05
N VAL A 164 9.90 10.46 12.20
CA VAL A 164 8.89 9.91 13.11
C VAL A 164 8.29 11.05 13.95
N ASN A 165 7.44 11.88 13.33
CA ASN A 165 6.90 13.10 13.91
C ASN A 165 5.41 13.00 14.33
N ARG A 166 4.76 11.89 14.01
CA ARG A 166 3.35 11.62 14.34
C ARG A 166 3.19 11.22 15.79
N SER A 167 2.66 12.12 16.63
CA SER A 167 2.51 11.89 18.07
C SER A 167 1.67 10.67 18.46
N GLU A 168 0.75 10.25 17.59
CA GLU A 168 -0.10 9.06 17.75
C GLU A 168 0.59 7.75 17.34
N SER A 169 1.76 7.84 16.70
CA SER A 169 2.52 6.67 16.30
C SER A 169 3.07 5.94 17.53
N PRO A 170 2.97 4.60 17.59
CA PRO A 170 3.56 3.83 18.69
C PRO A 170 5.09 3.99 18.78
N TYR A 171 5.73 4.45 17.69
CA TYR A 171 7.16 4.64 17.59
C TYR A 171 7.64 6.04 17.98
N TYR A 172 6.71 7.01 18.13
CA TYR A 172 7.04 8.42 18.35
C TYR A 172 7.93 8.65 19.57
N VAL A 173 7.50 8.14 20.74
CA VAL A 173 8.24 8.34 21.99
C VAL A 173 9.64 7.72 21.92
N GLN A 174 9.75 6.52 21.32
CA GLN A 174 11.03 5.85 21.14
C GLN A 174 11.95 6.65 20.20
N ALA A 175 11.47 7.09 19.04
CA ALA A 175 12.24 7.87 18.09
C ALA A 175 12.74 9.19 18.72
N ARG A 176 11.89 9.91 19.46
CA ARG A 176 12.28 11.14 20.17
C ARG A 176 13.33 10.90 21.24
N ARG A 177 13.23 9.79 21.99
CA ARG A 177 14.26 9.39 22.96
C ARG A 177 15.60 9.13 22.27
N GLN A 178 15.60 8.37 21.18
CA GLN A 178 16.82 8.06 20.44
C GLN A 178 17.43 9.32 19.79
N LEU A 179 16.59 10.19 19.22
CA LEU A 179 17.03 11.48 18.68
C LEU A 179 17.71 12.35 19.75
N SER A 180 17.15 12.41 20.96
CA SER A 180 17.78 13.09 22.09
C SER A 180 19.15 12.50 22.42
N LEU A 181 19.29 11.16 22.41
CA LEU A 181 20.56 10.48 22.67
C LEU A 181 21.60 10.78 21.58
N VAL A 182 21.20 10.88 20.31
CA VAL A 182 22.10 11.27 19.23
C VAL A 182 22.64 12.68 19.47
N TYR A 183 21.77 13.65 19.80
CA TYR A 183 22.18 15.03 20.08
C TYR A 183 23.15 15.14 21.26
N GLU A 184 22.98 14.32 22.30
CA GLU A 184 23.97 14.24 23.39
C GLU A 184 25.32 13.71 22.92
N LYS A 185 25.33 12.66 22.08
CA LYS A 185 26.57 12.08 21.53
C LYS A 185 27.34 13.05 20.66
N ILE A 186 26.66 13.90 19.89
CA ILE A 186 27.31 14.89 19.01
C ILE A 186 27.63 16.23 19.71
N GLY A 187 27.39 16.33 21.03
CA GLY A 187 27.74 17.51 21.81
C GLY A 187 26.77 18.68 21.69
N GLU A 188 25.50 18.42 21.38
CA GLU A 188 24.41 19.42 21.31
C GLU A 188 23.33 19.17 22.39
N PRO A 189 23.69 19.22 23.69
CA PRO A 189 22.79 18.88 24.79
C PRO A 189 21.57 19.80 24.90
N GLU A 190 21.64 21.05 24.41
CA GLU A 190 20.49 21.95 24.41
C GLU A 190 19.36 21.43 23.51
N LYS A 191 19.70 20.82 22.36
CA LYS A 191 18.72 20.22 21.45
C LYS A 191 18.12 18.95 22.06
N ALA A 192 18.95 18.14 22.70
CA ALA A 192 18.49 16.96 23.45
C ALA A 192 17.47 17.34 24.53
N GLU A 193 17.79 18.35 25.34
CA GLU A 193 16.89 18.79 26.43
C GLU A 193 15.57 19.35 25.90
N LYS A 194 15.63 20.13 24.82
CA LYS A 194 14.43 20.60 24.14
C LYS A 194 13.54 19.41 23.71
N ILE A 195 14.13 18.41 23.06
CA ILE A 195 13.40 17.23 22.60
C ILE A 195 12.74 16.49 23.76
N ARG A 196 13.46 16.28 24.87
CA ARG A 196 12.90 15.65 26.08
C ARG A 196 11.72 16.42 26.65
N SER A 197 11.82 17.75 26.72
CA SER A 197 10.75 18.60 27.25
C SER A 197 9.46 18.56 26.42
N GLU A 198 9.59 18.31 25.11
CA GLU A 198 8.47 18.22 24.17
C GLU A 198 7.89 16.79 24.06
N THR A 199 8.58 15.78 24.59
CA THR A 199 8.17 14.38 24.48
C THR A 199 7.25 14.02 25.65
N PRO A 200 6.03 13.48 25.38
CA PRO A 200 5.14 13.05 26.46
C PRO A 200 5.83 12.03 27.38
N ASN A 201 5.74 12.24 28.70
CA ASN A 201 6.22 11.27 29.68
C ASN A 201 5.37 10.00 29.61
N GLU A 202 6.02 8.83 29.54
CA GLU A 202 5.36 7.51 29.57
C GLU A 202 4.51 7.26 30.84
N ALA A 203 4.67 8.10 31.88
CA ALA A 203 3.95 8.02 33.16
C ALA A 203 2.50 8.59 33.12
N GLY A 204 1.91 8.75 31.94
CA GLY A 204 0.58 9.34 31.73
C GLY A 204 -0.53 8.37 31.32
N LEU A 205 -0.35 7.05 31.53
CA LEU A 205 -1.40 6.03 31.43
C LEU A 205 -1.65 5.39 32.80
#